data_AF-A0AAE0B6M7-F1
#
_entry.id   AF-A0AAE0B6M7-F1
#
_cell.length_a   1.000
_cell.length_b   1.000
_cell.length_c   1.000
_cell.angle_alpha   90.00
_cell.angle_beta   90.00
_cell.angle_gamma   90.00
#
_symmetry.space_group_name_H-M   'P 1'
#
loop_
_entity.id
_entity.type
_entity.pdbx_description
1 polymer ?
#
loop_
_entity_poly.entity_id
_entity_poly.type
_entity_poly.pdbx_seq_one_letter_code
_entity_poly.pdbx_strand_id
1 'polypeptide(L)' 'MVAAKKSKKTHESINNKLVFVMKSGKYTLGYKTILKSLRNSKGKSVLIANNCPPLHKSEIEYCALSAKFGVHHCN' A
#
# COMPACT_ATOMS: atom_id res chain seq x y z
N MET A 1 36.23 4.86 -8.72
CA MET A 1 35.12 4.30 -9.53
C MET A 1 34.00 3.88 -8.57
N VAL A 2 32.99 4.73 -8.38
CA VAL A 2 31.92 4.49 -7.40
C VAL A 2 30.98 3.41 -7.95
N ALA A 3 30.94 2.27 -7.29
CA ALA A 3 30.09 1.14 -7.67
C ALA A 3 28.60 1.52 -7.59
N ALA A 4 27.91 1.42 -8.72
CA ALA A 4 26.46 1.59 -8.79
C ALA A 4 25.77 0.51 -7.94
N LYS A 5 25.13 0.92 -6.84
CA LYS A 5 24.24 0.05 -6.06
C LYS A 5 23.06 -0.38 -6.94
N LYS A 6 23.11 -1.61 -7.46
CA LYS A 6 21.95 -2.28 -8.06
C LYS A 6 20.84 -2.36 -7.00
N SER A 7 19.71 -1.71 -7.27
CA SER A 7 18.49 -1.80 -6.46
C SER A 7 18.04 -3.26 -6.39
N LYS A 8 18.03 -3.82 -5.17
CA LYS A 8 17.62 -5.21 -4.92
C LYS A 8 16.12 -5.36 -5.19
N LYS A 9 15.77 -6.48 -5.81
CA LYS A 9 14.42 -7.00 -6.09
C LYS A 9 13.61 -7.25 -4.79
N THR A 10 13.05 -6.21 -4.18
CA THR A 10 12.20 -6.36 -2.97
C THR A 10 10.75 -6.72 -3.28
N HIS A 11 10.36 -6.66 -4.57
CA HIS A 11 8.96 -6.74 -5.01
C HIS A 11 8.34 -8.15 -4.91
N GLU A 12 9.15 -9.20 -5.13
CA GLU A 12 8.72 -10.61 -5.02
C GLU A 12 8.14 -10.97 -3.63
N SER A 13 8.60 -10.29 -2.57
CA SER A 13 8.19 -10.59 -1.19
C SER A 13 6.78 -10.10 -0.84
N ILE A 14 6.27 -9.07 -1.52
CA ILE A 14 4.94 -8.48 -1.21
C ILE A 14 3.85 -9.33 -1.86
N ASN A 15 4.06 -9.78 -3.10
CA ASN A 15 3.09 -10.59 -3.82
C ASN A 15 2.81 -11.92 -3.09
N ASN A 16 3.84 -12.58 -2.58
CA ASN A 16 3.69 -13.81 -1.79
C ASN A 16 2.90 -13.57 -0.49
N LYS A 17 3.11 -12.44 0.19
CA LYS A 17 2.32 -12.05 1.37
C LYS A 17 0.87 -11.75 0.99
N LEU A 18 0.65 -11.14 -0.18
CA LEU A 18 -0.67 -10.79 -0.67
C LEU A 18 -1.53 -12.04 -0.91
N VAL A 19 -0.95 -13.10 -1.49
CA VAL A 19 -1.64 -14.39 -1.70
C VAL A 19 -2.17 -14.94 -0.37
N PHE A 20 -1.39 -14.86 0.71
CA PHE A 20 -1.84 -15.29 2.03
C PHE A 20 -2.98 -14.41 2.59
N VAL A 21 -2.86 -13.08 2.45
CA VAL A 21 -3.90 -12.13 2.87
C VAL A 21 -5.20 -12.34 2.09
N MET A 22 -5.14 -12.69 0.80
CA MET A 22 -6.32 -12.99 0.01
C MET A 22 -6.99 -14.31 0.44
N LYS A 23 -6.21 -15.28 0.93
CA LYS A 23 -6.72 -16.60 1.34
C LYS A 23 -7.34 -16.61 2.74
N SER A 24 -6.75 -15.94 3.73
CA SER A 24 -7.23 -15.97 5.12
C SER A 24 -7.30 -14.60 5.81
N GLY A 25 -6.83 -13.55 5.16
CA GLY A 25 -6.77 -12.21 5.72
C GLY A 25 -8.06 -11.42 5.58
N LYS A 26 -8.18 -10.36 6.38
CA LYS A 26 -9.20 -9.33 6.20
C LYS A 26 -8.62 -8.20 5.36
N TYR A 27 -9.30 -7.85 4.28
CA TYR A 27 -8.90 -6.78 3.39
C TYR A 27 -10.13 -5.99 2.92
N THR A 28 -9.91 -4.74 2.52
CA THR A 28 -10.93 -3.89 1.90
C THR A 28 -10.35 -3.28 0.65
N LEU A 29 -11.05 -3.39 -0.47
CA LEU A 29 -10.64 -2.80 -1.75
C LEU A 29 -11.57 -1.63 -2.11
N GLY A 30 -10.99 -0.61 -2.76
CA GLY A 30 -11.72 0.56 -3.26
C GLY A 30 -11.40 1.84 -2.50
N TYR A 31 -11.45 2.97 -3.20
CA TYR A 31 -11.06 4.28 -2.65
C TYR A 31 -11.97 4.73 -1.49
N LYS A 32 -13.30 4.70 -1.67
CA LYS A 32 -14.27 5.13 -0.64
C LYS A 32 -14.20 4.28 0.64
N THR A 33 -14.00 2.97 0.48
CA THR A 33 -13.92 2.02 1.60
C THR A 33 -12.60 2.20 2.35
N ILE A 34 -11.48 2.42 1.65
CA ILE A 34 -10.19 2.73 2.26
C ILE A 34 -10.27 4.01 3.09
N LEU A 35 -10.88 5.08 2.58
CA LEU A 35 -11.07 6.33 3.35
C LEU A 35 -11.89 6.11 4.63
N LYS A 36 -12.92 5.26 4.59
CA LYS A 36 -13.70 4.89 5.78
C LYS A 36 -12.89 4.05 6.76
N SER A 37 -12.08 3.11 6.26
CA SER A 37 -11.18 2.28 7.08
C SER A 37 -10.09 3.11 7.75
N LEU A 38 -9.49 4.05 7.03
CA LEU A 38 -8.48 4.97 7.57
C LEU A 38 -9.05 5.89 8.65
N ARG A 39 -10.24 6.46 8.43
CA ARG A 39 -10.93 7.31 9.42
C ARG A 39 -11.27 6.55 10.71
N ASN A 40 -11.63 5.28 10.58
CA ASN A 40 -11.93 4.42 11.72
C ASN A 40 -10.67 3.74 12.30
N SER A 41 -9.48 4.08 11.81
CA SER A 41 -8.20 3.43 12.17
C SER A 41 -8.24 1.90 12.08
N LYS A 42 -9.03 1.36 11.15
CA LYS A 42 -9.21 -0.07 10.92
C LYS A 42 -8.32 -0.53 9.79
N GLY A 43 -7.12 -1.00 10.15
CA GLY A 43 -6.18 -1.67 9.24
C GLY A 43 -4.74 -1.48 9.71
N LYS A 44 -3.79 -2.01 8.94
CA LYS A 44 -2.36 -1.96 9.29
C LYS A 44 -1.51 -1.34 8.19
N SER A 45 -1.91 -1.55 6.94
CA SER A 45 -1.16 -1.12 5.77
C SER A 45 -2.12 -0.84 4.61
N VAL A 46 -1.72 0.08 3.73
CA VAL A 46 -2.40 0.43 2.49
C VAL A 46 -1.50 0.11 1.30
N LEU A 47 -2.11 -0.48 0.28
CA LEU A 47 -1.45 -0.82 -0.98
C LEU A 47 -1.99 0.12 -2.07
N ILE A 48 -1.12 0.82 -2.78
CA ILE A 48 -1.50 1.77 -3.84
C ILE A 48 -1.00 1.24 -5.18
N ALA A 49 -1.89 1.11 -6.15
CA ALA A 49 -1.55 0.67 -7.50
C ALA A 49 -0.86 1.81 -8.29
N ASN A 50 -0.05 1.43 -9.28
CA ASN A 50 0.63 2.40 -10.13
C ASN A 50 -0.36 3.21 -11.00
N ASN A 51 -1.46 2.60 -11.42
CA ASN A 51 -2.49 3.21 -12.26
C ASN A 51 -3.51 4.07 -11.50
N CYS A 52 -3.33 4.31 -10.19
CA CYS A 52 -4.21 5.21 -9.44
C CYS A 52 -4.01 6.67 -9.89
N PRO A 53 -5.09 7.46 -10.10
CA PRO A 53 -4.97 8.88 -10.41
C PRO A 53 -4.12 9.63 -9.36
N PRO A 54 -3.27 10.58 -9.77
CA PRO A 54 -2.32 11.23 -8.88
C PRO A 54 -3.00 11.91 -7.68
N LEU A 55 -4.16 12.55 -7.90
CA LEU A 55 -4.92 13.19 -6.84
C LEU A 55 -5.37 12.19 -5.75
N HIS A 56 -5.95 11.06 -6.16
CA HIS A 56 -6.38 10.01 -5.23
C HIS A 56 -5.20 9.35 -4.52
N LYS A 57 -4.07 9.17 -5.20
CA LYS A 57 -2.84 8.66 -4.59
C LYS A 57 -2.38 9.58 -3.47
N SER A 58 -2.25 10.88 -3.73
CA SER A 58 -1.82 11.86 -2.72
C SER A 58 -2.78 11.94 -1.54
N GLU A 59 -4.08 11.85 -1.78
CA GLU A 59 -5.08 11.86 -0.70
C GLU A 59 -4.99 10.61 0.19
N ILE A 60 -4.90 9.42 -0.41
CA ILE A 60 -4.73 8.18 0.36
C ILE A 60 -3.41 8.21 1.15
N GLU A 61 -2.31 8.68 0.54
CA GLU A 61 -1.01 8.80 1.19
C GLU A 61 -1.06 9.74 2.39
N TYR A 62 -1.70 10.90 2.23
CA TYR A 62 -1.86 11.88 3.30
C TYR A 62 -2.67 11.31 4.46
N CYS A 63 -3.82 10.70 4.18
CA CYS A 63 -4.65 10.13 5.22
C CYS A 63 -3.98 8.90 5.88
N ALA A 64 -3.19 8.11 5.13
CA ALA A 64 -2.44 6.99 5.67
C ALA A 64 -1.30 7.45 6.60
N LEU A 65 -0.64 8.56 6.26
CA LEU A 65 0.40 9.18 7.07
C LEU A 65 -0.18 9.67 8.41
N SER A 66 -1.32 10.35 8.37
CA SER A 66 -2.02 10.84 9.56
C SER A 66 -2.41 9.70 10.50
N ALA A 67 -2.85 8.57 9.95
CA ALA A 67 -3.25 7.39 10.71
C ALA A 67 -2.08 6.44 11.07
N LYS A 68 -0.84 6.76 10.65
CA LYS A 68 0.39 5.95 10.84
C LYS A 68 0.33 4.54 10.21
N PHE A 69 -0.31 4.41 9.05
CA PHE A 69 -0.39 3.15 8.30
C PHE A 69 0.87 2.95 7.44
N GLY A 70 1.28 1.70 7.25
CA GLY A 70 2.36 1.38 6.30
C GLY A 70 1.87 1.51 4.85
N VAL A 71 2.46 2.42 4.07
CA VAL A 71 2.12 2.62 2.66
C VAL A 71 3.07 1.81 1.76
N HIS A 72 2.51 1.03 0.85
CA HIS A 72 3.27 0.28 -0.15
C HIS A 72 2.77 0.59 -1.56
N HIS A 73 3.69 0.97 -2.44
CA HIS A 73 3.41 1.18 -3.85
C HIS A 73 3.64 -0.11 -4.63
N CYS A 74 2.59 -0.58 -5.30
CA CYS A 74 2.70 -1.65 -6.29
C CYS A 74 3.19 -1.06 -7.61
N ASN A 75 4.42 -1.42 -7.97
CA ASN A 75 4.94 -1.26 -9.34
C ASN A 75 4.41 -2.36 -10.26
#